data_AF-A0A2M8B5V4-F1
#
_entry.id   AF-A0A2M8B5V4-F1
#
_cell.length_a   1.000
_cell.length_b   1.000
_cell.length_c   1.000
_cell.angle_alpha   90.00
_cell.angle_beta   90.00
_cell.angle_gamma   90.00
#
_symmetry.space_group_name_H-M   'P 1'
#
loop_
_entity.id
_entity.type
_entity.pdbx_description
1 polymer ?
#
loop_
_entity_poly.entity_id
_entity_poly.type
_entity_poly.pdbx_seq_one_letter_code
_entity_poly.pdbx_strand_id
1 'polypeptide(L)'
;MRSFYVHRGAGMRVAGVDVPNEHRVEIDDSGPIALEGGTEETEVLFLQGRPIGEPVAVNGPFVMNTQEELEQAYADYQSTQFGGWPWGRNDPVHGGEQKRFATHLDGRVEEPT
;
A
#
# COMPACT_ATOMS: atom_id res chain seq x y z
N MET A 1 9.44 14.73 2.87
CA MET A 1 8.15 14.63 3.55
C MET A 1 8.22 13.47 4.53
N ARG A 2 7.81 13.69 5.78
CA ARG A 2 7.76 12.66 6.83
C ARG A 2 6.31 12.56 7.31
N SER A 3 5.82 11.35 7.52
CA SER A 3 4.51 11.14 8.13
C SER A 3 4.50 9.96 9.07
N PHE A 4 3.70 10.06 10.12
CA PHE A 4 3.36 8.96 11.01
C PHE A 4 1.94 8.51 10.74
N TYR A 5 1.68 7.21 10.88
CA TYR A 5 0.34 6.65 10.96
C TYR A 5 0.25 5.73 12.17
N VAL A 6 -0.71 5.99 13.05
CA VAL A 6 -0.98 5.13 14.22
C VAL A 6 -1.88 3.98 13.74
N HIS A 7 -1.35 2.76 13.74
CA HIS A 7 -2.06 1.59 13.23
C HIS A 7 -2.84 0.84 14.33
N ARG A 8 -2.30 0.82 15.54
CA ARG A 8 -2.87 0.09 16.67
C ARG A 8 -2.53 0.78 18.00
N GLY A 9 -3.42 0.66 18.98
CA GLY A 9 -3.28 1.20 20.33
C GLY A 9 -4.37 2.23 20.67
N ALA A 10 -4.30 2.85 21.85
CA ALA A 10 -5.23 3.90 22.25
C ALA A 10 -4.93 5.28 21.62
N GLY A 11 -3.76 5.43 20.98
CA GLY A 11 -3.22 6.70 20.50
C GLY A 11 -1.85 7.00 21.12
N MET A 12 -1.23 8.08 20.68
CA MET A 12 0.09 8.50 21.15
C MET A 12 0.26 10.01 21.06
N ARG A 13 1.31 10.57 21.65
CA ARG A 13 1.71 11.96 21.37
C ARG A 13 2.86 12.02 20.37
N VAL A 14 2.70 12.87 19.37
CA VAL A 14 3.71 13.16 18.33
C VAL A 14 4.04 14.63 18.42
N ALA A 15 5.29 14.97 18.72
CA ALA A 15 5.73 16.35 18.95
C ALA A 15 4.86 17.11 19.97
N GLY A 16 4.40 16.42 21.02
CA GLY A 16 3.54 16.98 22.07
C GLY A 16 2.05 17.09 21.71
N VAL A 17 1.64 16.71 20.50
CA VAL A 17 0.23 16.70 20.07
C VAL A 17 -0.36 15.31 20.24
N ASP A 18 -1.54 15.19 20.86
CA ASP A 18 -2.27 13.93 20.96
C ASP A 18 -2.81 13.48 19.59
N VAL A 19 -2.47 12.25 19.21
CA VAL A 19 -2.82 11.62 17.93
C VAL A 19 -3.60 10.33 18.23
N PRO A 20 -4.90 10.28 17.88
CA PRO A 20 -5.68 9.06 18.07
C PRO A 20 -5.22 7.91 17.16
N ASN A 21 -5.70 6.69 17.43
CA ASN A 21 -5.52 5.56 16.53
C ASN A 21 -6.16 5.83 15.15
N GLU A 22 -5.62 5.23 14.10
CA GLU A 22 -6.03 5.35 12.70
C GLU A 22 -5.87 6.75 12.11
N HIS A 23 -4.98 7.55 12.69
CA HIS A 23 -4.69 8.90 12.21
C HIS A 23 -3.30 8.99 11.59
N ARG A 24 -3.24 9.78 10.50
CA ARG A 24 -1.99 10.17 9.84
C ARG A 24 -1.62 11.59 10.23
N VAL A 25 -0.35 11.79 10.55
CA VAL A 25 0.23 13.11 10.84
C VAL A 25 1.33 13.40 9.83
N GLU A 26 1.28 14.57 9.21
CA GLU A 26 2.35 15.08 8.37
C GLU A 26 3.29 15.97 9.18
N ILE A 27 4.58 15.86 8.89
CA ILE A 27 5.61 16.56 9.64
C ILE A 27 6.50 17.31 8.65
N ASP A 28 6.39 18.64 8.71
CA ASP A 28 7.17 19.55 7.89
C ASP A 28 8.55 19.85 8.47
N ASP A 29 8.75 19.62 9.77
CA ASP A 29 10.07 19.75 10.39
C ASP A 29 10.99 18.58 9.97
N SER A 30 12.27 18.87 9.81
CA SER A 30 13.34 17.90 9.54
C SER A 30 14.12 17.47 10.79
N GLY A 31 13.91 18.18 11.91
CA GLY A 31 14.54 17.90 13.19
C GLY A 31 14.04 16.63 13.90
N PRO A 32 14.60 16.33 15.09
CA PRO A 32 14.13 15.25 15.96
C PRO A 32 12.66 15.43 16.33
N ILE A 33 11.90 14.33 16.34
CA ILE A 33 10.49 14.31 16.78
C ILE A 33 10.41 13.47 18.04
N ALA A 34 9.83 14.03 19.09
CA ALA A 34 9.47 13.27 20.29
C ALA A 34 8.23 12.42 20.01
N LEU A 35 8.33 11.12 20.32
CA LEU A 35 7.23 10.16 20.28
C LEU A 35 6.99 9.65 21.70
N GLU A 36 5.78 9.82 22.20
CA GLU A 36 5.40 9.39 23.54
C GLU A 36 4.20 8.43 23.43
N GLY A 37 4.40 7.18 23.82
CA GLY A 37 3.34 6.20 23.93
C GLY A 37 2.50 6.36 25.19
N GLY A 38 1.29 5.78 25.18
CA GLY A 38 0.47 5.64 26.37
C GLY A 38 0.87 4.42 27.22
N THR A 39 -0.05 3.98 28.08
CA THR A 39 0.11 2.76 28.89
C THR A 39 -0.07 1.47 28.08
N GLU A 40 -0.66 1.56 26.90
CA GLU A 40 -0.90 0.44 26.00
C GLU A 40 0.14 0.39 24.88
N GLU A 41 0.43 -0.82 24.41
CA GLU A 41 1.27 -1.03 23.24
C GLU A 41 0.67 -0.32 22.01
N THR A 42 1.52 0.40 21.28
CA THR A 42 1.12 1.18 20.10
C THR A 42 1.98 0.77 18.92
N GLU A 43 1.36 0.43 17.81
CA GLU A 43 2.03 0.13 16.55
C GLU A 43 1.90 1.31 15.61
N VAL A 44 3.02 1.74 15.04
CA VAL A 44 3.09 2.93 14.19
C VAL A 44 3.85 2.64 12.91
N LEU A 45 3.42 3.27 11.83
CA LEU A 45 4.17 3.35 10.58
C LEU A 45 4.81 4.73 10.48
N PHE A 46 6.12 4.76 10.33
CA PHE A 46 6.85 5.96 9.97
C PHE A 46 7.23 5.89 8.49
N LEU A 47 6.75 6.86 7.72
CA LEU A 47 6.95 6.94 6.28
C LEU A 47 7.76 8.20 5.97
N GLN A 48 8.93 8.02 5.36
CA GLN A 48 9.78 9.12 4.93
C GLN A 48 10.36 8.83 3.55
N GLY A 49 10.30 9.84 2.69
CA GLY A 49 10.88 9.79 1.35
C GLY A 49 11.42 11.14 0.92
N ARG A 50 12.44 11.10 0.05
CA ARG A 50 12.83 12.26 -0.76
C ARG A 50 11.75 12.46 -1.83
N PRO A 51 11.20 13.68 -1.99
CA PRO A 51 10.26 13.96 -3.08
C PRO A 51 10.89 13.56 -4.42
N ILE A 52 10.11 12.89 -5.27
CA ILE A 52 10.53 12.52 -6.62
C ILE A 52 10.69 13.79 -7.48
N GLY A 53 9.78 14.76 -7.30
CA GLY A 53 9.84 16.06 -7.99
C GLY A 53 9.31 16.02 -9.42
N GLU A 54 8.64 14.94 -9.81
CA GLU A 54 8.00 14.79 -11.10
C GLU A 54 6.48 15.00 -10.99
N PRO A 55 5.81 15.40 -12.09
CA PRO A 55 4.36 15.45 -12.14
C PRO A 55 3.74 14.09 -11.82
N VAL A 56 2.55 14.10 -11.23
CA VAL A 56 1.80 12.90 -10.89
C VAL A 56 0.43 12.99 -11.55
N ALA A 57 0.15 12.05 -12.45
CA ALA A 57 -1.14 11.84 -13.08
C ALA A 57 -1.71 10.51 -12.60
N VAL A 58 -2.92 10.52 -12.02
CA VAL A 58 -3.56 9.32 -11.45
C VAL A 58 -4.93 9.12 -12.07
N ASN A 59 -5.21 7.89 -12.52
CA ASN A 59 -6.57 7.49 -12.88
C ASN A 59 -6.77 6.00 -12.58
N GLY A 60 -7.59 5.69 -11.58
CA GLY A 60 -7.88 4.33 -11.16
C GLY A 60 -6.62 3.61 -10.66
N PRO A 61 -6.25 2.44 -11.21
CA PRO A 61 -5.11 1.65 -10.75
C PRO A 61 -3.76 2.15 -11.29
N PHE A 62 -3.75 3.18 -12.14
CA PHE A 62 -2.54 3.65 -12.82
C PHE A 62 -2.09 5.02 -12.29
N VAL A 63 -0.77 5.14 -12.10
CA VAL A 63 -0.06 6.35 -11.70
C VAL A 63 1.09 6.55 -12.68
N MET A 64 1.05 7.66 -13.42
CA MET A 64 2.04 8.05 -14.43
C MET A 64 2.46 9.52 -14.23
N ASN A 65 3.22 10.09 -15.15
CA ASN A 65 3.63 11.50 -15.10
C ASN A 65 2.71 12.39 -15.97
N THR A 66 2.12 11.88 -17.06
CA THR A 66 1.21 12.64 -17.93
C THR A 66 -0.14 11.96 -18.21
N GLN A 67 -1.09 12.70 -18.79
CA GLN A 67 -2.41 12.17 -19.16
C GLN A 67 -2.31 11.20 -20.34
N GLU A 68 -1.44 11.47 -21.30
CA GLU A 68 -1.18 10.60 -22.47
C GLU A 68 -0.60 9.25 -22.04
N GLU A 69 0.28 9.24 -21.04
CA GLU A 69 0.82 8.01 -20.46
C GLU A 69 -0.26 7.18 -19.77
N LEU A 70 -1.22 7.81 -19.09
CA LEU A 70 -2.38 7.09 -18.54
C LEU A 70 -3.23 6.47 -19.64
N GLU A 71 -3.52 7.20 -20.72
CA GLU A 71 -4.27 6.68 -21.86
C GLU A 71 -3.58 5.47 -22.49
N GLN A 72 -2.24 5.53 -22.63
CA GLN A 72 -1.44 4.40 -23.10
C GLN A 72 -1.52 3.21 -22.13
N ALA A 73 -1.37 3.43 -20.81
CA ALA A 73 -1.44 2.36 -19.82
C ALA A 73 -2.80 1.63 -19.83
N TYR A 74 -3.89 2.36 -20.04
CA TYR A 74 -5.22 1.78 -20.24
C TYR A 74 -5.30 0.97 -21.53
N ALA A 75 -4.78 1.49 -22.65
CA ALA A 75 -4.77 0.77 -23.92
C ALA A 75 -3.95 -0.54 -23.82
N ASP A 76 -2.79 -0.50 -23.16
CA ASP A 76 -1.94 -1.66 -22.93
C ASP A 76 -2.67 -2.71 -22.06
N TYR A 77 -3.30 -2.27 -20.97
CA TYR A 77 -4.12 -3.14 -20.13
C TYR A 77 -5.29 -3.75 -20.90
N GLN A 78 -6.01 -2.98 -21.71
CA GLN A 78 -7.15 -3.49 -22.48
C GLN A 78 -6.71 -4.46 -23.59
N SER A 79 -5.52 -4.26 -24.16
CA SER A 79 -5.02 -5.09 -25.26
C SER A 79 -4.66 -6.52 -24.84
N THR A 80 -4.06 -6.68 -23.65
CA THR A 80 -3.53 -7.98 -23.22
C THR A 80 -3.77 -8.28 -21.75
N GLN A 81 -4.39 -7.40 -20.97
CA GLN A 81 -4.47 -7.53 -19.50
C GLN A 81 -3.09 -7.69 -18.86
N PHE A 82 -2.08 -6.96 -19.37
CA PHE A 82 -0.66 -7.07 -19.02
C PHE A 82 -0.08 -8.49 -19.16
N GLY A 83 -0.21 -9.09 -20.34
CA GLY A 83 0.46 -10.37 -20.66
C GLY A 83 -0.44 -11.61 -20.66
N GLY A 84 -1.76 -11.42 -20.70
CA GLY A 84 -2.77 -12.45 -20.80
C GLY A 84 -3.21 -12.88 -19.41
N TRP A 85 -4.39 -12.43 -18.98
CA TRP A 85 -4.99 -12.93 -17.74
C TRP A 85 -5.10 -14.45 -17.84
N PRO A 86 -4.36 -15.22 -17.02
CA PRO A 86 -4.16 -16.65 -17.25
C PRO A 86 -5.38 -17.50 -16.86
N TRP A 87 -6.40 -16.86 -16.29
CA TRP A 87 -7.57 -17.52 -15.73
C TRP A 87 -8.79 -17.31 -16.62
N GLY A 88 -9.63 -18.34 -16.81
CA GLY A 88 -10.80 -18.28 -17.70
C GLY A 88 -11.96 -17.38 -17.23
N ARG A 89 -11.78 -16.63 -16.15
CA ARG A 89 -12.75 -15.70 -15.56
C ARG A 89 -12.03 -14.55 -14.88
N ASN A 90 -12.65 -13.39 -14.82
CA ASN A 90 -12.06 -12.18 -14.23
C ASN A 90 -12.00 -12.23 -12.69
N ASP A 91 -12.73 -13.16 -12.07
CA ASP A 91 -12.91 -13.34 -10.64
C ASP A 91 -12.56 -14.79 -10.22
N PRO A 92 -11.30 -15.21 -10.38
CA PRO A 92 -10.88 -16.55 -10.00
C PRO A 92 -11.02 -16.74 -8.49
N VAL A 93 -12.02 -17.52 -8.08
CA VAL A 93 -12.11 -18.05 -6.72
C VAL A 93 -11.63 -19.51 -6.70
N HIS A 94 -10.85 -19.89 -5.70
CA HIS A 94 -10.31 -21.25 -5.56
C HIS A 94 -11.36 -22.31 -5.14
N GLY A 95 -12.65 -21.96 -5.20
CA GLY A 95 -13.75 -22.79 -4.72
C GLY A 95 -13.78 -22.86 -3.20
N GLY A 96 -14.78 -23.57 -2.65
CA GLY A 96 -14.92 -23.75 -1.20
C GLY A 96 -14.13 -24.93 -0.61
N GLU A 97 -13.61 -25.81 -1.46
CA GLU A 97 -12.92 -27.04 -1.03
C GLU A 97 -11.40 -26.89 -0.88
N GLN A 98 -10.79 -25.92 -1.59
CA GLN A 98 -9.34 -25.74 -1.51
C GLN A 98 -8.96 -25.11 -0.16
N LYS A 99 -8.05 -25.79 0.54
CA LYS A 99 -7.35 -25.23 1.70
C LYS A 99 -6.37 -24.14 1.25
N ARG A 100 -5.68 -23.51 2.20
CA ARG A 100 -4.58 -22.57 1.89
C ARG A 100 -3.54 -23.30 1.02
N PHE A 101 -3.01 -22.65 0.01
CA PHE A 101 -1.93 -23.19 -0.82
C PHE A 101 -1.08 -22.05 -1.40
N ALA A 102 0.08 -22.38 -1.95
CA ALA A 102 0.90 -21.48 -2.76
C ALA A 102 1.29 -22.17 -4.07
N THR A 103 1.00 -21.53 -5.20
CA THR A 103 1.50 -21.97 -6.51
C THR A 103 2.73 -21.16 -6.89
N HIS A 104 3.85 -21.84 -7.12
CA HIS A 104 5.09 -21.23 -7.56
C HIS A 104 5.13 -21.07 -9.08
N LEU A 105 6.04 -20.22 -9.58
CA LEU A 105 6.22 -19.96 -11.02
C LEU A 105 6.58 -21.22 -11.83
N ASP A 106 7.14 -22.25 -11.19
CA ASP A 106 7.46 -23.55 -11.79
C ASP A 106 6.26 -24.52 -11.82
N GLY A 107 5.09 -24.08 -11.35
CA GLY A 107 3.87 -24.87 -11.26
C GLY A 107 3.75 -25.75 -10.01
N ARG A 108 4.74 -25.73 -9.10
CA ARG A 108 4.67 -26.47 -7.83
C ARG A 108 3.59 -25.88 -6.93
N VAL A 109 2.80 -26.74 -6.29
CA VAL A 109 1.81 -26.36 -5.29
C VAL A 109 2.29 -26.80 -3.91
N GLU A 110 2.33 -25.87 -2.96
CA GLU A 110 2.60 -26.12 -1.54
C GLU A 110 1.31 -25.94 -0.73
N GLU A 111 0.97 -26.92 0.09
CA GLU A 111 -0.12 -26.83 1.07
C GLU A 111 0.50 -26.76 2.48
N PRO A 112 -0.02 -25.90 3.38
CA PRO A 112 0.46 -25.85 4.75
C PRO A 112 0.14 -27.16 5.47
N THR A 113 1.14 -27.67 6.18
CA THR A 113 1.06 -28.88 7.01
C THR A 113 0.07 -28.74 8.17
#